data_AF-A0A352R0F6-F1
#
_entry.id   AF-A0A352R0F6-F1
#
_cell.length_a   1.000
_cell.length_b   1.000
_cell.length_c   1.000
_cell.angle_alpha   90.00
_cell.angle_beta   90.00
_cell.angle_gamma   90.00
#
_symmetry.space_group_name_H-M   'P 1'
#
loop_
_entity.id
_entity.type
_entity.pdbx_description
1 polymer ?
#
loop_
_entity_poly.entity_id
_entity_poly.type
_entity_poly.pdbx_seq_one_letter_code
_entity_poly.pdbx_strand_id
1 'polypeptide(L)'
;MISERFRGYLPVIVDVETAGFNHNTDALLEVAAVIIDMDSDGMLYSSDSVQVNVAPFEGANLETAALEFTGIDPFASERMAVSEQEALDKVFKPIRRAVKASGCKRAILVGHNAAFDISFVNAAVHRTQHKRNPFHPFSTFDTATLAGLAFGQTVLA
;
A
#
# COMPACT_ATOMS: atom_id res chain seq x y z
N MET A 1 -7.77 -21.53 -8.19
CA MET A 1 -6.70 -20.89 -7.38
C MET A 1 -6.77 -19.37 -7.54
N ILE A 2 -6.26 -18.56 -6.60
CA ILE A 2 -6.33 -17.08 -6.70
C ILE A 2 -5.67 -16.53 -7.97
N SER A 3 -4.63 -17.20 -8.47
CA SER A 3 -3.93 -16.85 -9.72
C SER A 3 -4.83 -16.89 -10.97
N GLU A 4 -5.92 -17.63 -10.95
CA GLU A 4 -6.88 -17.69 -12.07
C GLU A 4 -7.94 -16.59 -11.95
N ARG A 5 -8.28 -16.17 -10.73
CA ARG A 5 -9.38 -15.24 -10.44
C ARG A 5 -9.17 -13.85 -11.03
N PHE A 6 -7.92 -13.37 -11.01
CA PHE A 6 -7.54 -12.03 -11.45
C PHE A 6 -6.44 -12.06 -12.53
N ARG A 7 -6.48 -13.07 -13.40
CA ARG A 7 -5.55 -13.24 -14.54
C ARG A 7 -4.07 -13.20 -14.14
N GLY A 8 -3.74 -13.78 -12.98
CA GLY A 8 -2.38 -13.88 -12.45
C GLY A 8 -1.95 -12.71 -11.55
N TYR A 9 -2.86 -11.81 -11.17
CA TYR A 9 -2.58 -10.78 -10.17
C TYR A 9 -2.96 -11.24 -8.76
N LEU A 10 -2.06 -11.05 -7.81
CA LEU A 10 -2.35 -11.22 -6.38
C LEU A 10 -2.86 -9.87 -5.82
N PRO A 11 -4.11 -9.77 -5.33
CA PRO A 11 -4.59 -8.56 -4.68
C PRO A 11 -3.86 -8.37 -3.33
N VAL A 12 -3.37 -7.16 -3.10
CA VAL A 12 -2.81 -6.74 -1.82
C VAL A 12 -3.43 -5.41 -1.46
N ILE A 13 -4.17 -5.38 -0.35
CA ILE A 13 -4.74 -4.16 0.20
C ILE A 13 -3.59 -3.31 0.73
N VAL A 14 -3.56 -2.04 0.38
CA VAL A 14 -2.57 -1.06 0.83
C VAL A 14 -3.29 0.20 1.26
N ASP A 15 -2.78 0.76 2.34
CA ASP A 15 -3.16 2.07 2.86
C ASP A 15 -1.88 2.80 3.28
N VAL A 16 -1.82 4.10 3.03
CA VAL A 16 -0.68 4.95 3.38
C VAL A 16 -1.12 6.18 4.15
N GLU A 17 -0.36 6.51 5.19
CA GLU A 17 -0.47 7.81 5.86
C GLU A 17 0.65 8.71 5.38
N THR A 18 0.32 9.97 5.11
CA THR A 18 1.24 10.91 4.45
C THR A 18 1.19 12.28 5.11
N ALA A 19 2.24 13.08 4.91
CA ALA A 19 2.31 14.45 5.39
C ALA A 19 1.75 15.47 4.37
N GLY A 20 0.82 15.05 3.50
CA GLY A 20 0.22 15.88 2.46
C GLY A 20 -0.27 15.06 1.26
N PHE A 21 -0.79 15.73 0.23
CA PHE A 21 -1.41 15.07 -0.93
C PHE A 21 -0.50 14.92 -2.15
N ASN A 22 0.65 15.59 -2.17
CA ASN A 22 1.58 15.57 -3.29
C ASN A 22 2.67 14.51 -3.09
N HIS A 23 2.48 13.35 -3.70
CA HIS A 23 3.41 12.21 -3.60
C HIS A 23 4.86 12.52 -4.00
N ASN A 24 5.12 13.58 -4.77
CA ASN A 24 6.48 13.96 -5.17
C ASN A 24 7.23 14.71 -4.06
N THR A 25 6.52 15.45 -3.21
CA THR A 25 7.13 16.38 -2.23
C THR A 25 6.82 16.02 -0.79
N ASP A 26 5.67 15.40 -0.53
CA ASP A 26 5.17 15.21 0.82
C ASP A 26 5.61 13.85 1.37
N ALA A 27 5.90 13.79 2.67
CA ALA A 27 6.43 12.58 3.29
C ALA A 27 5.42 11.42 3.26
N LEU A 28 5.91 10.22 2.97
CA LEU A 28 5.24 8.97 3.34
C LEU A 28 5.56 8.69 4.81
N LEU A 29 4.54 8.55 5.65
CA LEU A 29 4.69 8.40 7.10
C LEU A 29 4.33 6.99 7.57
N GLU A 30 3.42 6.29 6.90
CA GLU A 30 3.09 4.90 7.24
C GLU A 30 2.70 4.13 5.98
N VAL A 31 2.99 2.82 5.95
CA VAL A 31 2.45 1.89 4.96
C VAL A 31 1.95 0.65 5.66
N ALA A 32 0.67 0.32 5.44
CA ALA A 32 0.09 -0.97 5.78
C ALA A 32 -0.18 -1.76 4.50
N ALA A 33 0.01 -3.08 4.56
CA ALA A 33 -0.34 -3.99 3.48
C ALA A 33 -0.95 -5.29 4.02
N VAL A 34 -2.06 -5.73 3.42
CA VAL A 34 -2.74 -6.99 3.74
C VAL A 34 -2.84 -7.84 2.48
N ILE A 35 -2.28 -9.04 2.51
CA ILE A 35 -2.29 -9.96 1.38
C ILE A 35 -3.63 -10.70 1.36
N ILE A 36 -4.32 -10.69 0.21
CA ILE A 36 -5.53 -11.48 0.00
C ILE A 36 -5.17 -12.83 -0.60
N ASP A 37 -5.76 -13.89 -0.04
CA ASP A 37 -5.70 -15.24 -0.59
C ASP A 37 -7.11 -15.82 -0.77
N MET A 38 -7.20 -17.03 -1.31
CA MET A 38 -8.45 -17.70 -1.63
C MET A 38 -8.44 -19.15 -1.18
N ASP A 39 -9.48 -19.58 -0.48
CA ASP A 39 -9.61 -20.96 -0.01
C ASP A 39 -10.08 -21.91 -1.12
N SER A 40 -10.28 -23.18 -0.78
CA SER A 40 -10.74 -24.21 -1.71
C SER A 40 -12.16 -24.00 -2.23
N ASP A 41 -12.99 -23.26 -1.50
CA ASP A 41 -14.38 -22.96 -1.86
C ASP A 41 -14.46 -21.69 -2.74
N GLY A 42 -13.33 -21.04 -3.01
CA GLY A 42 -13.25 -19.84 -3.82
C GLY A 42 -13.52 -18.55 -3.05
N MET A 43 -13.56 -18.61 -1.72
CA MET A 43 -13.80 -17.46 -0.86
C MET A 43 -12.49 -16.70 -0.60
N LEU A 44 -12.54 -15.38 -0.74
CA LEU A 44 -11.40 -14.51 -0.46
C LEU A 44 -11.27 -14.26 1.04
N TYR A 45 -10.04 -14.28 1.55
CA TYR A 45 -9.74 -13.97 2.95
C TYR A 45 -8.42 -13.21 3.10
N SER A 46 -8.27 -12.51 4.22
CA SER A 46 -7.02 -11.84 4.60
C SER A 46 -6.03 -12.85 5.16
N SER A 47 -4.84 -12.90 4.57
CA SER A 47 -3.72 -13.74 5.02
C SER A 47 -2.73 -12.95 5.87
N ASP A 48 -1.48 -12.81 5.42
CA ASP A 48 -0.44 -12.05 6.12
C ASP A 48 -0.67 -10.54 5.98
N SER A 49 -0.36 -9.80 7.05
CA SER A 49 -0.34 -8.35 7.08
C SER A 49 1.02 -7.82 7.53
N VAL A 50 1.38 -6.63 7.06
CA VAL A 50 2.58 -5.89 7.46
C VAL A 50 2.22 -4.41 7.59
N GLN A 51 2.72 -3.76 8.63
CA GLN A 51 2.59 -2.33 8.86
C GLN A 51 3.98 -1.79 9.21
N VAL A 52 4.35 -0.65 8.64
CA VAL A 52 5.65 -0.02 8.89
C VAL A 52 5.49 1.49 8.99
N ASN A 53 5.98 2.05 10.10
CA ASN A 53 6.19 3.49 10.23
C ASN A 53 7.40 3.92 9.40
N VAL A 54 7.23 4.98 8.63
CA VAL A 54 8.22 5.53 7.71
C VAL A 54 8.68 6.89 8.23
N ALA A 55 9.99 7.08 8.27
CA ALA A 55 10.61 8.34 8.58
C ALA A 55 10.53 9.25 7.33
N PRO A 56 10.26 10.56 7.48
CA PRO A 56 10.27 11.49 6.35
C PRO A 56 11.59 11.41 5.58
N PHE A 57 11.52 11.38 4.25
CA PHE A 57 12.72 11.44 3.42
C PHE A 57 13.38 12.83 3.53
N GLU A 58 14.67 12.89 3.20
CA GLU A 58 15.42 14.16 3.26
C GLU A 58 14.80 15.21 2.32
N GLY A 59 14.42 16.37 2.87
CA GLY A 59 13.77 17.43 2.11
C GLY A 59 12.27 17.25 1.90
N ALA A 60 11.63 16.27 2.55
CA ALA A 60 10.19 16.10 2.48
C ALA A 60 9.45 17.31 3.07
N ASN A 61 8.36 17.70 2.40
CA ASN A 61 7.38 18.62 2.92
C ASN A 61 6.49 17.94 3.97
N LEU A 62 6.14 18.69 5.01
CA LEU A 62 5.31 18.24 6.13
C LEU A 62 4.17 19.24 6.35
N GLU A 63 3.01 18.98 5.75
CA GLU A 63 1.83 19.84 5.89
C GLU A 63 1.25 19.72 7.30
N THR A 64 1.14 20.84 8.00
CA THR A 64 0.56 20.88 9.36
C THR A 64 -0.84 20.27 9.39
N ALA A 65 -1.68 20.60 8.40
CA ALA A 65 -3.05 20.07 8.33
C ALA A 65 -3.11 18.55 8.16
N ALA A 66 -2.13 17.95 7.45
CA ALA A 66 -2.07 16.50 7.30
C ALA A 66 -1.61 15.81 8.60
N LEU A 67 -0.64 16.40 9.30
CA LEU A 67 -0.18 15.91 10.60
C LEU A 67 -1.27 16.04 11.67
N GLU A 68 -2.03 17.13 11.67
CA GLU A 68 -3.19 17.30 12.55
C GLU A 68 -4.30 16.30 12.25
N PHE A 69 -4.57 16.03 10.96
CA PHE A 69 -5.57 15.05 10.53
C PHE A 69 -5.21 13.62 10.94
N THR A 70 -3.97 13.22 10.70
CA THR A 70 -3.47 11.87 11.03
C THR A 70 -3.14 11.69 12.51
N GLY A 71 -2.84 12.79 13.22
CA GLY A 71 -2.33 12.75 14.59
C GLY A 71 -0.88 12.24 14.70
N ILE A 72 -0.17 12.10 13.57
CA ILE A 72 1.19 11.60 13.54
C ILE A 72 2.17 12.72 13.89
N ASP A 73 2.99 12.52 14.92
CA ASP A 73 4.27 13.25 15.08
C ASP A 73 5.37 12.47 14.34
N PRO A 74 5.87 12.95 13.18
CA PRO A 74 6.83 12.20 12.39
C PRO A 74 8.13 11.87 13.11
N PHE A 75 8.48 12.65 14.14
CA PHE A 75 9.76 12.59 14.86
C PHE A 75 9.66 11.92 16.24
N ALA A 76 8.46 11.48 16.64
CA ALA A 76 8.27 10.74 17.88
C ALA A 76 9.05 9.42 17.87
N SER A 77 9.92 9.24 18.86
CA SER A 77 10.82 8.09 18.96
C SER A 77 10.08 6.75 19.07
N GLU A 78 8.89 6.79 19.67
CA GLU A 78 8.00 5.66 19.92
C GLU A 78 7.44 5.06 18.63
N ARG A 79 7.43 5.82 17.53
CA ARG A 79 7.00 5.32 16.22
C ARG A 79 7.91 4.24 15.68
N MET A 80 9.17 4.20 16.13
CA MET A 80 10.19 3.27 15.61
C MET A 80 10.25 3.32 14.07
N ALA A 81 10.11 4.53 13.53
CA ALA A 81 10.02 4.77 12.10
C ALA A 81 11.35 4.42 11.41
N VAL A 82 11.26 3.84 10.23
CA VAL A 82 12.43 3.41 9.45
C VAL A 82 12.52 4.17 8.13
N SER A 83 13.68 4.11 7.48
CA SER A 83 13.84 4.74 6.15
C SER A 83 12.86 4.16 5.13
N GLU A 84 12.52 4.94 4.09
CA GLU A 84 11.68 4.47 2.98
C GLU A 84 12.20 3.17 2.37
N GLN A 85 13.52 3.04 2.19
CA GLN A 85 14.12 1.84 1.61
C GLN A 85 13.86 0.62 2.50
N GLU A 86 14.06 0.74 3.81
CA GLU A 86 13.79 -0.35 4.75
C GLU A 86 12.30 -0.69 4.83
N ALA A 87 11.42 0.32 4.79
CA ALA A 87 9.98 0.13 4.77
C ALA A 87 9.53 -0.65 3.53
N LEU A 88 10.00 -0.26 2.34
CA LEU A 88 9.74 -0.97 1.09
C LEU A 88 10.26 -2.41 1.14
N ASP A 89 11.45 -2.65 1.70
CA ASP A 89 11.98 -4.01 1.87
C ASP A 89 11.10 -4.87 2.80
N LYS A 90 10.66 -4.30 3.92
CA LYS A 90 9.76 -4.94 4.89
C LYS A 90 8.40 -5.27 4.28
N VAL A 91 7.82 -4.36 3.49
CA VAL A 91 6.51 -4.54 2.84
C VAL A 91 6.59 -5.47 1.63
N PHE A 92 7.59 -5.30 0.76
CA PHE A 92 7.67 -6.05 -0.51
C PHE A 92 8.14 -7.49 -0.34
N LYS A 93 8.89 -7.81 0.71
CA LYS A 93 9.38 -9.18 0.95
C LYS A 93 8.25 -10.20 1.15
N PRO A 94 7.27 -10.01 2.06
CA PRO A 94 6.15 -10.93 2.20
C PRO A 94 5.29 -10.98 0.92
N ILE A 95 5.02 -9.83 0.28
CA ILE A 95 4.26 -9.79 -0.97
C ILE A 95 4.91 -10.63 -2.07
N ARG A 96 6.23 -10.50 -2.28
CA ARG A 96 6.96 -11.33 -3.27
C ARG A 96 6.89 -12.82 -2.95
N ARG A 97 6.91 -13.19 -1.67
CA ARG A 97 6.76 -14.58 -1.23
C ARG A 97 5.36 -15.08 -1.56
N ALA A 98 4.33 -14.31 -1.23
CA ALA A 98 2.94 -14.65 -1.51
C ALA A 98 2.66 -14.76 -3.02
N VAL A 99 3.15 -13.81 -3.84
CA VAL A 99 3.05 -13.87 -5.31
C VAL A 99 3.63 -15.18 -5.85
N LYS A 100 4.81 -15.59 -5.36
CA LYS A 100 5.43 -16.86 -5.76
C LYS A 100 4.63 -18.07 -5.29
N ALA A 101 4.15 -18.06 -4.04
CA ALA A 101 3.44 -19.18 -3.43
C ALA A 101 2.07 -19.43 -4.08
N SER A 102 1.36 -18.37 -4.45
CA SER A 102 0.03 -18.45 -5.07
C SER A 102 0.04 -18.72 -6.57
N GLY A 103 1.22 -18.79 -7.20
CA GLY A 103 1.35 -18.92 -8.66
C GLY A 103 0.94 -17.66 -9.42
N CYS A 104 0.79 -16.52 -8.74
CA CYS A 104 0.59 -15.23 -9.36
C CYS A 104 1.88 -14.71 -10.03
N LYS A 105 1.73 -13.86 -11.03
CA LYS A 105 2.83 -13.24 -11.76
C LYS A 105 3.30 -11.94 -11.10
N ARG A 106 2.37 -11.19 -10.50
CA ARG A 106 2.60 -9.85 -9.93
C ARG A 106 1.53 -9.52 -8.89
N ALA A 107 1.79 -8.58 -7.99
CA ALA A 107 0.76 -8.03 -7.12
C ALA A 107 -0.01 -6.89 -7.82
N ILE A 108 -1.27 -6.70 -7.44
CA ILE A 108 -2.08 -5.54 -7.79
C ILE A 108 -2.53 -4.85 -6.50
N LEU A 109 -2.30 -3.53 -6.42
CA LEU A 109 -2.68 -2.76 -5.23
C LEU A 109 -4.19 -2.62 -5.20
N VAL A 110 -4.77 -2.89 -4.02
CA VAL A 110 -6.17 -2.62 -3.68
C VAL A 110 -6.16 -1.50 -2.64
N GLY A 111 -6.94 -0.44 -2.83
CA GLY A 111 -6.98 0.71 -1.92
C GLY A 111 -8.29 1.46 -2.03
N HIS A 112 -8.53 2.47 -1.20
CA HIS A 112 -9.73 3.32 -1.28
C HIS A 112 -9.35 4.67 -1.86
N ASN A 113 -9.80 4.95 -3.09
CA ASN A 113 -9.14 5.92 -3.98
C ASN A 113 -7.70 5.50 -4.30
N ALA A 114 -7.52 4.22 -4.66
CA ALA A 114 -6.23 3.52 -4.79
C ALA A 114 -5.14 4.20 -5.63
N ALA A 115 -5.50 5.18 -6.48
CA ALA A 115 -4.55 6.01 -7.21
C ALA A 115 -3.67 6.85 -6.27
N PHE A 116 -4.20 7.25 -5.11
CA PHE A 116 -3.47 7.96 -4.07
C PHE A 116 -2.34 7.08 -3.52
N ASP A 117 -2.66 5.91 -2.98
CA ASP A 117 -1.70 5.01 -2.34
C ASP A 117 -0.60 4.56 -3.30
N ILE A 118 -0.98 4.14 -4.51
CA ILE A 118 0.00 3.67 -5.50
C ILE A 118 0.96 4.79 -5.92
N SER A 119 0.51 6.05 -5.92
CA SER A 119 1.36 7.19 -6.28
C SER A 119 2.45 7.43 -5.24
N PHE A 120 2.12 7.35 -3.94
CA PHE A 120 3.09 7.47 -2.85
C PHE A 120 4.06 6.28 -2.80
N VAL A 121 3.55 5.05 -2.95
CA VAL A 121 4.41 3.85 -3.04
C VAL A 121 5.38 3.95 -4.22
N ASN A 122 4.91 4.37 -5.40
CA ASN A 122 5.77 4.55 -6.57
C ASN A 122 6.78 5.69 -6.40
N ALA A 123 6.40 6.79 -5.76
CA ALA A 123 7.31 7.90 -5.47
C ALA A 123 8.43 7.49 -4.50
N ALA A 124 8.10 6.74 -3.44
CA ALA A 124 9.09 6.15 -2.54
C ALA A 124 10.03 5.20 -3.30
N VAL A 125 9.48 4.30 -4.13
CA VAL A 125 10.29 3.40 -4.99
C VAL A 125 11.24 4.17 -5.90
N HIS A 126 10.79 5.29 -6.47
CA HIS A 126 11.61 6.16 -7.31
C HIS A 126 12.72 6.86 -6.49
N ARG A 127 12.40 7.45 -5.34
CA ARG A 127 13.40 8.09 -4.46
C ARG A 127 14.49 7.12 -4.01
N THR A 128 14.12 5.90 -3.65
CA THR A 128 15.08 4.91 -3.14
C THR A 128 15.72 4.04 -4.22
N GLN A 129 15.32 4.18 -5.49
CA GLN A 129 15.78 3.36 -6.61
C GLN A 129 15.55 1.85 -6.39
N HIS A 130 14.45 1.50 -5.71
CA HIS A 130 14.17 0.12 -5.32
C HIS A 130 13.86 -0.78 -6.53
N LYS A 131 14.75 -1.74 -6.82
CA LYS A 131 14.70 -2.55 -8.06
C LYS A 131 13.61 -3.61 -8.13
N ARG A 132 13.05 -4.04 -6.99
CA ARG A 132 12.18 -5.23 -6.88
C ARG A 132 10.77 -4.91 -6.39
N ASN A 133 10.13 -3.91 -6.99
CA ASN A 133 8.72 -3.58 -6.72
C ASN A 133 7.80 -4.72 -7.24
N PRO A 134 7.04 -5.42 -6.37
CA PRO A 134 6.15 -6.50 -6.77
C PRO A 134 4.83 -6.01 -7.36
N PHE A 135 4.47 -4.74 -7.20
CA PHE A 135 3.21 -4.19 -7.69
C PHE A 135 3.25 -3.92 -9.17
N HIS A 136 2.10 -4.07 -9.82
CA HIS A 136 1.86 -3.51 -11.14
C HIS A 136 1.99 -1.97 -11.09
N PRO A 137 2.65 -1.33 -12.08
CA PRO A 137 3.09 0.06 -11.93
C PRO A 137 1.96 1.11 -11.96
N PHE A 138 0.81 0.80 -12.55
CA PHE A 138 -0.31 1.76 -12.70
C PHE A 138 -1.69 1.16 -12.42
N SER A 139 -1.96 -0.09 -12.84
CA SER A 139 -3.24 -0.74 -12.52
C SER A 139 -3.42 -1.00 -11.03
N THR A 140 -4.60 -0.66 -10.53
CA THR A 140 -5.05 -0.89 -9.15
C THR A 140 -6.50 -1.40 -9.14
N PHE A 141 -6.95 -1.95 -8.02
CA PHE A 141 -8.37 -2.13 -7.73
C PHE A 141 -8.82 -1.08 -6.73
N ASP A 142 -9.69 -0.18 -7.16
CA ASP A 142 -10.21 0.89 -6.33
C ASP A 142 -11.50 0.47 -5.62
N THR A 143 -11.46 0.42 -4.30
CA THR A 143 -12.59 0.04 -3.47
C THR A 143 -13.66 1.13 -3.41
N ALA A 144 -13.36 2.40 -3.70
CA ALA A 144 -14.39 3.43 -3.85
C ALA A 144 -15.30 3.10 -5.06
N THR A 145 -14.69 2.77 -6.20
CA THR A 145 -15.41 2.28 -7.39
C THR A 145 -16.18 0.99 -7.11
N LEU A 146 -15.55 0.00 -6.47
CA LEU A 146 -16.22 -1.27 -6.15
C LEU A 146 -17.39 -1.08 -5.17
N ALA A 147 -17.25 -0.20 -4.18
CA ALA A 147 -18.32 0.12 -3.23
C ALA A 147 -19.46 0.87 -3.91
N GLY A 148 -19.15 1.82 -4.79
CA GLY A 148 -20.17 2.48 -5.63
C GLY A 148 -20.97 1.47 -6.46
N LEU A 149 -20.32 0.45 -7.03
CA LEU A 149 -20.98 -0.62 -7.78
C LEU A 149 -21.84 -1.53 -6.88
N ALA A 150 -21.28 -1.99 -5.75
CA ALA A 150 -21.91 -3.03 -4.91
C ALA A 150 -22.95 -2.48 -3.93
N PHE A 151 -22.75 -1.25 -3.44
CA PHE A 151 -23.51 -0.66 -2.33
C PHE A 151 -24.12 0.71 -2.67
N GLY A 152 -23.81 1.30 -3.84
CA GLY A 152 -24.35 2.60 -4.24
C GLY A 152 -23.74 3.80 -3.51
N GLN A 153 -22.69 3.59 -2.71
CA GLN A 153 -21.98 4.65 -1.99
C GLN A 153 -20.49 4.33 -1.91
N THR A 154 -19.65 5.37 -1.85
CA THR A 154 -18.20 5.23 -1.78
C THR A 154 -17.71 5.18 -0.33
N VAL A 155 -18.35 5.88 0.59
CA VAL A 155 -17.99 5.87 2.00
C VAL A 155 -18.78 4.78 2.71
N LEU A 156 -18.10 3.84 3.36
CA LEU A 156 -18.72 2.93 4.31
C LEU A 156 -18.85 3.68 5.63
N ALA A 157 -20.07 4.09 5.96
CA ALA A 157 -20.44 4.71 7.24
C ALA A 157 -20.45 3.68 8.38
#